data_AF-A0A314UWB7-F1
#
_entry.id   AF-A0A314UWB7-F1
#
_cell.length_a   1.000
_cell.length_b   1.000
_cell.length_c   1.000
_cell.angle_alpha   90.00
_cell.angle_beta   90.00
_cell.angle_gamma   90.00
#
_symmetry.space_group_name_H-M   'P 1'
#
loop_
_entity.id
_entity.type
_entity.pdbx_description
1 polymer ?
#
loop_
_entity_poly.entity_id
_entity_poly.type
_entity_poly.pdbx_seq_one_letter_code
_entity_poly.pdbx_strand_id
1 'polypeptide(L)'
;MTMKTMKWAFWMTGNYGSHADNGYDPNALPVIQNINYHDMVAENVTMAAKLEGIPGDPFTGICISNVTITLAKKAKKLPWNCTDVAGISSSVVPQACGLLADQGPSKVAACNFPEESLPIDNVQVQVCSYRRKHW
;
A
#
# COMPACT_ATOMS: atom_id res chain seq x y z
N MET A 1 3.41 -10.17 -7.35
CA MET A 1 4.66 -9.83 -6.59
C MET A 1 4.87 -10.82 -5.45
N THR A 2 6.11 -11.15 -5.07
CA THR A 2 6.39 -12.01 -3.88
C THR A 2 7.31 -11.31 -2.88
N MET A 3 6.91 -11.24 -1.61
CA MET A 3 7.66 -10.66 -0.50
C MET A 3 8.00 -11.75 0.53
N LYS A 4 9.20 -11.72 1.13
CA LYS A 4 9.63 -12.72 2.12
C LYS A 4 10.19 -12.07 3.37
N THR A 5 9.89 -12.63 4.53
CA THR A 5 10.48 -12.24 5.83
C THR A 5 10.18 -10.80 6.26
N MET A 6 9.01 -10.27 5.88
CA MET A 6 8.65 -8.88 6.15
C MET A 6 8.17 -8.69 7.59
N LYS A 7 8.48 -7.54 8.19
CA LYS A 7 7.87 -7.15 9.47
C LYS A 7 6.38 -6.86 9.30
N TRP A 8 6.04 -6.13 8.24
CA TRP A 8 4.67 -5.88 7.79
C TRP A 8 4.57 -6.17 6.30
N ALA A 9 3.52 -6.88 5.83
CA ALA A 9 3.32 -6.99 4.38
C ALA A 9 2.85 -5.64 3.81
N PHE A 10 1.91 -4.98 4.52
CA PHE A 10 1.48 -3.63 4.21
C PHE A 10 1.65 -2.72 5.42
N TRP A 11 2.30 -1.58 5.21
CA TRP A 11 2.43 -0.55 6.23
C TRP A 11 2.13 0.82 5.63
N MET A 12 1.15 1.51 6.20
CA MET A 12 0.84 2.92 5.91
C MET A 12 0.62 3.64 7.24
N THR A 13 1.05 4.90 7.30
CA THR A 13 0.97 5.73 8.51
C THR A 13 0.80 7.19 8.15
N GLY A 14 -0.25 7.84 8.66
CA GLY A 14 -0.43 9.29 8.65
C GLY A 14 0.38 10.00 9.73
N ASN A 15 0.90 9.25 10.71
CA ASN A 15 1.62 9.78 11.87
C ASN A 15 3.14 9.92 11.63
N TYR A 16 3.53 10.53 10.51
CA TYR A 16 4.94 10.83 10.23
C TYR A 16 5.21 12.29 10.55
N GLY A 17 5.79 12.57 11.73
CA GLY A 17 5.94 13.93 12.26
C GLY A 17 7.16 14.71 11.78
N SER A 18 7.77 14.35 10.64
CA SER A 18 8.95 15.04 10.11
C SER A 18 8.58 16.00 8.99
N HIS A 19 9.03 17.24 9.09
CA HIS A 19 8.91 18.27 8.07
C HIS A 19 10.27 18.87 7.76
N ALA A 20 10.47 19.33 6.52
CA ALA A 20 11.75 19.88 6.06
C ALA A 20 12.09 21.22 6.75
N ASP A 21 11.06 21.93 7.21
CA ASP A 21 11.17 23.22 7.91
C ASP A 21 10.04 23.40 8.94
N ASN A 22 10.06 24.54 9.64
CA ASN A 22 9.07 24.93 10.65
C ASN A 22 7.92 25.77 10.10
N GLY A 23 7.89 26.05 8.79
CA GLY A 23 6.91 26.90 8.12
C GLY A 23 5.72 26.13 7.53
N TYR A 24 5.69 24.80 7.70
CA TYR A 24 4.58 23.98 7.22
C TYR A 24 3.25 24.35 7.90
N ASP A 25 2.15 24.24 7.14
CA ASP A 25 0.80 24.36 7.70
C ASP A 25 0.36 23.01 8.29
N PRO A 26 0.15 22.89 9.62
CA PRO A 26 -0.29 21.65 10.24
C PRO A 26 -1.72 21.23 9.84
N ASN A 27 -2.49 22.10 9.19
CA ASN A 27 -3.84 21.82 8.72
C ASN A 27 -3.90 21.46 7.23
N ALA A 28 -2.77 21.55 6.50
CA ALA A 28 -2.69 21.17 5.10
C ALA A 28 -2.59 19.64 4.96
N LEU A 29 -3.69 18.95 5.22
CA LEU A 29 -3.76 17.49 5.17
C LEU A 29 -3.83 16.99 3.72
N PRO A 30 -3.10 15.91 3.38
CA PRO A 30 -3.07 15.39 2.01
C PRO A 30 -4.27 14.49 1.72
N VAL A 31 -4.84 14.62 0.51
CA VAL A 31 -5.83 13.64 0.03
C VAL A 31 -5.12 12.35 -0.37
N ILE A 32 -5.29 11.30 0.43
CA ILE A 32 -4.73 9.97 0.18
C ILE A 32 -5.86 9.02 -0.20
N GLN A 33 -5.95 8.71 -1.49
CA GLN A 33 -7.02 7.85 -2.03
C GLN A 33 -6.55 6.96 -3.17
N ASN A 34 -7.39 5.99 -3.55
CA ASN A 34 -7.21 5.10 -4.71
C ASN A 34 -5.92 4.25 -4.63
N ILE A 35 -5.76 3.55 -3.51
CA ILE A 35 -4.61 2.69 -3.24
C ILE A 35 -4.96 1.25 -3.62
N ASN A 36 -4.29 0.68 -4.62
CA ASN A 36 -4.59 -0.66 -5.13
C ASN A 36 -3.43 -1.63 -4.86
N TYR A 37 -3.74 -2.77 -4.26
CA TYR A 37 -2.83 -3.91 -4.09
C TYR A 37 -3.49 -5.14 -4.71
N HIS A 38 -2.88 -5.71 -5.75
CA HIS A 38 -3.39 -6.90 -6.40
C HIS A 38 -2.29 -7.93 -6.67
N ASP A 39 -2.65 -9.22 -6.63
CA ASP A 39 -1.79 -10.35 -7.01
C ASP A 39 -0.44 -10.41 -6.25
N MET A 40 -0.54 -10.48 -4.92
CA MET A 40 0.63 -10.46 -4.03
C MET A 40 0.69 -11.69 -3.13
N VAL A 41 1.89 -12.24 -2.96
CA VAL A 41 2.17 -13.31 -1.99
C VAL A 41 3.24 -12.81 -1.02
N ALA A 42 3.00 -12.94 0.28
CA ALA A 42 3.94 -12.58 1.32
C ALA A 42 4.19 -13.77 2.25
N GLU A 43 5.45 -14.13 2.50
CA GLU A 43 5.83 -15.29 3.30
C GLU A 43 6.61 -14.87 4.55
N ASN A 44 6.45 -15.64 5.63
CA ASN A 44 7.15 -15.43 6.91
C ASN A 44 6.99 -13.99 7.45
N VAL A 45 5.76 -13.48 7.43
CA VAL A 45 5.45 -12.09 7.81
C VAL A 45 5.14 -11.97 9.30
N THR A 46 5.68 -10.96 9.99
CA THR A 46 5.42 -10.77 11.43
C THR A 46 4.01 -10.23 11.72
N MET A 47 3.47 -9.38 10.85
CA MET A 47 2.12 -8.80 10.93
C MET A 47 1.59 -8.57 9.50
N ALA A 48 0.35 -8.96 9.19
CA ALA A 48 -0.19 -8.83 7.84
C ALA A 48 -0.24 -7.36 7.41
N ALA A 49 -0.84 -6.49 8.22
CA ALA A 49 -0.78 -5.06 7.95
C ALA A 49 -0.90 -4.18 9.19
N LYS A 50 -0.32 -2.99 9.08
CA LYS A 50 -0.61 -1.83 9.92
C LYS A 50 -1.03 -0.67 9.02
N LEU A 51 -2.31 -0.34 9.03
CA LEU A 51 -2.91 0.69 8.20
C LEU A 51 -3.45 1.81 9.11
N GLU A 52 -2.73 2.93 9.17
CA GLU A 52 -3.06 4.05 10.06
C GLU A 52 -3.18 5.31 9.21
N GLY A 53 -4.40 5.80 8.98
CA GLY A 53 -4.64 7.09 8.34
C GLY A 53 -4.47 8.27 9.28
N ILE A 54 -4.93 9.45 8.87
CA ILE A 54 -4.92 10.65 9.71
C ILE A 54 -6.28 10.79 10.40
N PRO A 55 -6.36 10.99 11.72
CA PRO A 55 -7.63 11.22 12.41
C PRO A 55 -8.38 12.42 11.81
N GLY A 56 -9.61 12.19 11.36
CA GLY A 56 -10.43 13.19 10.68
C GLY A 56 -10.14 13.39 9.19
N ASP A 57 -9.08 12.76 8.66
CA ASP A 57 -8.73 12.75 7.24
C ASP A 57 -8.26 11.33 6.82
N PRO A 58 -9.20 10.37 6.75
CA PRO A 58 -8.87 8.96 6.58
C PRO A 58 -8.31 8.66 5.20
N PHE A 59 -7.48 7.63 5.10
CA PHE A 59 -7.03 7.13 3.80
C PHE A 59 -8.14 6.27 3.18
N THR A 60 -8.60 6.62 1.98
CA THR A 60 -9.80 6.02 1.38
C THR A 60 -9.53 5.33 0.05
N GLY A 61 -10.51 4.60 -0.48
CA GLY A 61 -10.36 3.89 -1.76
C GLY A 61 -9.25 2.85 -1.75
N ILE A 62 -8.97 2.24 -0.59
CA ILE A 62 -8.04 1.12 -0.49
C ILE A 62 -8.73 -0.11 -1.09
N CYS A 63 -8.07 -0.78 -2.02
CA CYS A 63 -8.55 -2.00 -2.64
C CYS A 63 -7.46 -3.06 -2.57
N ILE A 64 -7.74 -4.19 -1.90
CA ILE A 64 -6.82 -5.32 -1.78
C ILE A 64 -7.45 -6.56 -2.41
N SER A 65 -6.87 -7.06 -3.50
CA SER A 65 -7.38 -8.25 -4.22
C SER A 65 -6.33 -9.33 -4.40
N ASN A 66 -6.76 -10.59 -4.27
CA ASN A 66 -5.91 -11.77 -4.51
C ASN A 66 -4.55 -11.69 -3.78
N VAL A 67 -4.59 -11.51 -2.47
CA VAL A 67 -3.40 -11.40 -1.63
C VAL A 67 -3.34 -12.54 -0.62
N THR A 68 -2.21 -13.25 -0.61
CA THR A 68 -1.95 -14.31 0.38
C THR A 68 -0.75 -13.96 1.25
N ILE A 69 -0.95 -13.89 2.55
CA ILE A 69 0.07 -13.56 3.56
C ILE A 69 0.22 -14.75 4.52
N THR A 70 1.36 -15.43 4.44
CA THR A 70 1.73 -16.46 5.39
C THR A 70 2.49 -15.84 6.57
N LEU A 71 1.91 -15.93 7.75
CA LEU A 71 2.48 -15.39 8.98
C LEU A 71 3.67 -16.23 9.48
N ALA A 72 4.64 -15.58 10.09
CA ALA A 72 5.78 -16.19 10.75
C ALA A 72 5.36 -16.99 12.00
N LYS A 73 6.19 -17.97 12.42
CA LYS A 73 5.93 -18.77 13.64
C LYS A 73 5.73 -17.92 14.91
N LYS A 74 6.39 -16.76 14.99
CA LYS A 74 6.29 -15.80 16.09
C LYS A 74 5.61 -14.50 15.65
N ALA A 75 4.53 -14.61 14.88
CA ALA A 75 3.75 -13.46 14.42
C ALA A 75 2.98 -12.76 15.57
N LYS A 76 2.58 -11.52 15.31
CA LYS A 76 1.71 -10.75 16.21
C LYS A 76 0.31 -11.38 16.26
N LYS A 77 -0.33 -11.33 17.44
CA LYS A 77 -1.69 -11.87 17.66
C LYS A 77 -2.74 -11.18 16.80
N LEU A 78 -2.59 -9.86 16.61
CA LEU A 78 -3.43 -9.07 15.73
C LEU A 78 -2.72 -8.98 14.36
N PRO A 79 -3.17 -9.72 13.33
CA PRO A 79 -2.51 -9.69 12.02
C PRO A 79 -2.78 -8.39 11.27
N TRP A 80 -3.97 -7.81 11.44
CA TRP A 80 -4.40 -6.56 10.81
C TRP A 80 -4.72 -5.51 11.86
N ASN A 81 -4.02 -4.39 11.82
CA ASN A 81 -4.35 -3.22 12.62
C ASN A 81 -4.73 -2.07 11.69
N CYS A 82 -5.97 -1.59 11.79
CA CYS A 82 -6.53 -0.58 10.89
C CYS A 82 -7.20 0.53 11.69
N THR A 83 -6.84 1.77 11.42
CA THR A 83 -7.42 2.98 12.01
C THR A 83 -7.48 4.08 10.95
N ASP A 84 -8.59 4.82 10.90
CA ASP A 84 -8.76 5.95 9.97
C ASP A 84 -8.49 5.58 8.50
N VAL A 85 -8.99 4.41 8.09
CA VAL A 85 -8.91 3.92 6.72
C VAL A 85 -10.27 3.42 6.23
N ALA A 86 -10.49 3.42 4.93
CA ALA A 86 -11.71 2.87 4.33
C ALA A 86 -11.43 2.23 2.97
N GLY A 87 -12.07 1.09 2.71
CA GLY A 87 -11.87 0.37 1.46
C GLY A 87 -12.58 -0.96 1.38
N ILE A 88 -12.12 -1.79 0.44
CA ILE A 88 -12.65 -3.12 0.17
C ILE A 88 -11.53 -4.15 0.04
N SER A 89 -11.89 -5.41 0.21
CA SER A 89 -11.00 -6.54 -0.05
C SER A 89 -11.71 -7.65 -0.82
N SER A 90 -10.96 -8.45 -1.57
CA SER A 90 -11.47 -9.71 -2.15
C SER A 90 -10.36 -10.75 -2.23
N SER A 91 -10.63 -11.99 -1.83
CA SER A 91 -9.66 -13.09 -1.86
C SER A 91 -8.35 -12.75 -1.12
N VAL A 92 -8.48 -12.22 0.11
CA VAL A 92 -7.35 -11.87 0.97
C VAL A 92 -7.23 -12.83 2.14
N VAL A 93 -6.06 -13.44 2.31
CA VAL A 93 -5.78 -14.39 3.39
C VAL A 93 -4.52 -13.93 4.16
N PRO A 94 -4.56 -13.76 5.49
CA PRO A 94 -5.71 -13.89 6.38
C PRO A 94 -6.71 -12.74 6.17
N GLN A 95 -7.97 -12.94 6.58
CA GLN A 95 -9.06 -11.97 6.44
C GLN A 95 -8.64 -10.57 6.93
N ALA A 96 -8.90 -9.57 6.11
CA ALA A 96 -8.61 -8.17 6.40
C ALA A 96 -9.46 -7.63 7.57
N CYS A 97 -9.07 -6.47 8.09
CA CYS A 97 -9.84 -5.74 9.11
C CYS A 97 -11.20 -5.27 8.56
N GLY A 98 -12.18 -5.04 9.45
CA GLY A 98 -13.54 -4.67 9.06
C GLY A 98 -13.69 -3.32 8.32
N LEU A 99 -12.67 -2.46 8.35
CA LEU A 99 -12.62 -1.22 7.56
C LEU A 99 -12.34 -1.48 6.06
N LEU A 100 -11.95 -2.71 5.71
CA LEU A 100 -11.74 -3.19 4.35
C LEU A 100 -12.74 -4.32 4.05
N ALA A 101 -13.97 -3.94 3.72
CA ALA A 101 -15.09 -4.88 3.58
C ALA A 101 -14.79 -5.96 2.54
N ASP A 102 -14.84 -7.23 2.96
CA ASP A 102 -14.69 -8.36 2.05
C ASP A 102 -15.90 -8.44 1.12
N GLN A 103 -15.66 -8.35 -0.18
CA GLN A 103 -16.69 -8.40 -1.22
C GLN A 103 -17.17 -9.84 -1.50
N GLY A 104 -16.49 -10.84 -0.93
CA GLY A 104 -16.82 -12.25 -1.09
C GLY A 104 -16.45 -12.81 -2.47
N PRO A 105 -16.65 -14.13 -2.66
CA PRO A 105 -16.19 -14.84 -3.85
C PRO A 105 -16.96 -14.48 -5.14
N SER A 106 -18.17 -13.92 -5.01
CA SER A 106 -19.05 -13.56 -6.14
C SER A 106 -18.82 -12.16 -6.71
N LYS A 107 -18.05 -11.30 -6.01
CA LYS A 107 -17.69 -9.95 -6.46
C LYS A 107 -16.19 -9.74 -6.24
N VAL A 108 -15.38 -10.35 -7.08
CA VAL A 108 -13.93 -10.11 -7.08
C VAL A 108 -13.70 -8.68 -7.57
N ALA A 109 -13.50 -7.75 -6.64
CA ALA A 109 -13.01 -6.43 -6.98
C ALA A 109 -11.62 -6.61 -7.57
N ALA A 110 -11.45 -6.24 -8.84
CA ALA A 110 -10.20 -6.49 -9.55
C ALA A 110 -9.05 -5.61 -9.03
N CYS A 111 -9.36 -4.50 -8.33
CA CYS A 111 -8.39 -3.49 -7.88
C CYS A 111 -7.43 -3.08 -9.01
N ASN A 112 -8.00 -2.89 -10.20
CA ASN A 112 -7.23 -2.63 -11.40
C ASN A 112 -6.52 -1.29 -11.30
N PHE A 113 -5.30 -1.24 -11.83
CA PHE A 113 -4.64 0.02 -12.10
C PHE A 113 -5.41 0.82 -13.15
N PRO A 114 -5.34 2.17 -13.10
CA PRO A 114 -5.90 3.01 -14.14
C PRO A 114 -5.33 2.63 -15.51
N GLU A 115 -6.20 2.52 -16.51
CA GLU A 115 -5.78 2.27 -17.91
C GLU A 115 -5.31 3.55 -18.63
N GLU A 116 -5.53 4.72 -18.01
CA GLU A 116 -5.09 6.00 -18.56
C GLU A 116 -3.57 6.13 -18.50
N SER A 117 -2.92 6.24 -19.66
CA SER A 117 -1.50 6.57 -19.75
C SER A 117 -1.29 8.07 -19.53
N LEU A 118 -0.32 8.44 -18.69
CA LEU A 118 0.10 9.83 -18.55
C LEU A 118 0.99 10.23 -19.75
N PRO A 119 1.09 11.53 -20.09
CA PRO A 119 1.99 11.99 -21.16
C PRO A 119 3.45 11.56 -20.95
N ILE A 120 3.89 11.42 -19.70
CA ILE A 120 5.25 10.98 -19.35
C ILE A 120 5.53 9.53 -19.77
N ASP A 121 4.52 8.67 -19.81
CA ASP A 121 4.67 7.25 -20.17
C ASP A 121 5.04 7.06 -21.65
N ASN A 122 4.76 8.07 -22.48
CA ASN A 122 5.05 8.08 -23.90
C ASN A 122 6.35 8.84 -24.27
N VAL A 123 7.07 9.39 -23.28
CA VAL A 123 8.29 10.16 -23.52
C VAL A 123 9.42 9.24 -24.00
N GLN A 124 9.99 9.55 -25.16
CA GLN A 124 11.13 8.84 -25.72
C GLN A 124 12.41 9.27 -24.98
N VAL A 125 12.95 8.38 -24.15
CA VAL A 125 14.19 8.65 -23.40
C VAL A 125 15.39 8.57 -24.35
N GLN A 126 16.20 9.63 -24.40
CA GLN A 126 17.48 9.60 -25.11
C GLN A 126 18.58 9.07 -24.19
N VAL A 127 19.28 8.03 -24.64
CA VAL A 127 20.43 7.47 -23.92
C VAL A 127 21.69 8.22 -24.32
N CYS A 128 22.29 8.94 -23.37
CA CYS A 128 23.59 9.57 -23.55
C CYS A 128 24.70 8.63 -23.06
N SER A 129 25.83 8.58 -23.77
CA SER A 129 27.03 7.85 -23.32
C SER A 129 28.21 8.79 -23.19
N TYR A 130 29.02 8.58 -22.15
CA TYR A 130 30.24 9.35 -21.90
C TYR A 130 31.43 8.39 -21.81
N ARG A 131 32.47 8.65 -22.60
CA ARG A 131 33.75 7.92 -22.50
C ARG A 131 34.74 8.78 -21.71
N ARG A 132 35.12 8.33 -20.50
CA ARG A 132 36.27 8.88 -19.80
C ARG A 132 37.53 8.54 -20.60
N LYS A 133 38.29 9.56 -21.02
CA LYS A 133 39.68 9.35 -21.43
C LYS A 133 40.49 9.16 -20.16
N HIS A 134 41.09 7.98 -19.98
CA HIS A 134 42.12 7.78 -18.98
C HIS A 134 43.38 8.52 -19.43
N TRP A 135 43.91 9.37 -18.55
CA TRP A 135 45.19 10.05 -18.73
C TRP A 135 46.28 9.15 -18.16
#